data_AF-A0A255Y5Y2-F1
#
_entry.id   AF-A0A255Y5Y2-F1
#
_cell.length_a   1.000
_cell.length_b   1.000
_cell.length_c   1.000
_cell.angle_alpha   90.00
_cell.angle_beta   90.00
_cell.angle_gamma   90.00
#
_symmetry.space_group_name_H-M   'P 1'
#
loop_
_entity.id
_entity.type
_entity.pdbx_description
1 polymer ?
#
loop_
_entity_poly.entity_id
_entity_poly.type
_entity_poly.pdbx_seq_one_letter_code
_entity_poly.pdbx_strand_id
1 'polypeptide(L)'
;MIDRRLMLALPLLAAPAPTPAFAHPANSMAAAIAAGWTARGVRFTADQVAARMAGRTGKAALLALAGATEGADGDEVETIIEIVWDAGTQGPSWPLLLRDLAAGLPGVLQDQAGDWWLLTAHDNGRFTVRHPLTGETRMLAAPTVQLIGRPLIAGA
;
A
#
# COMPACT_ATOMS: atom_id res chain seq x y z
N MET A 1 71.31 13.07 4.52
CA MET A 1 70.39 14.01 5.20
C MET A 1 69.74 14.87 4.12
N ILE A 2 68.56 14.44 3.64
CA ILE A 2 67.75 15.05 2.56
C ILE A 2 66.34 15.11 3.16
N ASP A 3 65.79 16.28 3.49
CA ASP A 3 65.09 17.29 2.66
C ASP A 3 63.57 17.01 2.50
N ARG A 4 62.80 18.09 2.68
CA ARG A 4 61.38 18.39 2.39
C ARG A 4 60.41 17.26 1.97
N ARG A 5 59.21 17.26 2.59
CA ARG A 5 57.90 17.49 1.90
C ARG A 5 56.70 17.44 2.87
N LEU A 6 55.95 18.55 2.90
CA LEU A 6 54.52 18.59 3.24
C LEU A 6 53.74 17.66 2.31
N MET A 7 52.83 16.84 2.85
CA MET A 7 51.57 16.51 2.16
C MET A 7 50.44 16.27 3.17
N LEU A 8 49.39 17.08 3.02
CA LEU A 8 48.03 16.87 3.48
C LEU A 8 47.43 15.57 2.92
N ALA A 9 46.54 14.94 3.70
CA ALA A 9 45.38 14.11 3.33
C ALA A 9 45.18 13.05 4.43
N LEU A 10 44.01 12.73 4.99
CA LEU A 10 42.60 13.00 4.71
C LEU A 10 41.88 12.62 6.03
N PRO A 11 40.80 13.29 6.48
CA PRO A 11 39.96 12.68 7.52
C PRO A 11 39.36 11.40 6.93
N LEU A 12 39.56 10.26 7.61
CA LEU A 12 38.88 9.02 7.27
C LEU A 12 37.39 9.31 7.17
N LEU A 13 36.85 9.15 5.96
CA LEU A 13 35.42 9.11 5.72
C LEU A 13 34.83 8.14 6.76
N ALA A 14 34.05 8.68 7.69
CA ALA A 14 32.98 7.92 8.28
C ALA A 14 32.13 7.45 7.11
N ALA A 15 32.30 6.19 6.70
CA ALA A 15 31.28 5.51 5.94
C ALA A 15 29.98 5.74 6.71
N PRO A 16 28.87 6.15 6.07
CA PRO A 16 27.60 6.14 6.75
C PRO A 16 27.44 4.72 7.26
N ALA A 17 27.44 4.55 8.60
CA ALA A 17 26.96 3.34 9.20
C ALA A 17 25.65 3.01 8.46
N PRO A 18 25.44 1.77 7.98
CA PRO A 18 24.15 1.43 7.41
C PRO A 18 23.14 1.91 8.43
N THR A 19 22.33 2.89 8.01
CA THR A 19 21.26 3.42 8.84
C THR A 19 20.58 2.18 9.39
N PRO A 20 20.44 2.01 10.72
CA PRO A 20 19.71 0.87 11.22
C PRO A 20 18.41 0.89 10.43
N ALA A 21 18.19 -0.18 9.65
CA ALA A 21 16.94 -0.36 8.96
C ALA A 21 15.93 -0.53 10.08
N PHE A 22 15.43 0.59 10.58
CA PHE A 22 14.22 0.62 11.39
C PHE A 22 13.26 -0.20 10.56
N ALA A 23 12.86 -1.35 11.10
CA ALA A 23 11.78 -2.14 10.54
C ALA A 23 10.70 -1.12 10.20
N HIS A 24 10.53 -0.87 8.89
CA HIS A 24 9.64 0.17 8.41
C HIS A 24 8.31 -0.15 9.08
N PRO A 25 7.69 0.76 9.86
CA PRO A 25 6.42 0.45 10.50
C PRO A 25 5.54 -0.11 9.40
N ALA A 26 5.09 -1.36 9.58
CA ALA A 26 4.50 -2.15 8.52
C ALA A 26 3.48 -1.25 7.82
N ASN A 27 3.72 -0.93 6.55
CA ASN A 27 2.98 0.14 5.90
C ASN A 27 1.51 -0.32 5.84
N SER A 28 0.62 0.32 6.59
CA SER A 28 -0.78 -0.09 6.71
C SER A 28 -1.47 -0.13 5.35
N MET A 29 -1.08 0.76 4.44
CA MET A 29 -1.49 0.74 3.04
C MET A 29 -1.02 -0.54 2.32
N ALA A 30 0.26 -0.88 2.46
CA ALA A 30 0.82 -2.10 1.86
C ALA A 30 0.12 -3.35 2.37
N ALA A 31 -0.12 -3.41 3.68
CA ALA A 31 -0.75 -4.54 4.34
C ALA A 31 -2.24 -4.66 3.97
N ALA A 32 -2.97 -3.54 3.87
CA ALA A 32 -4.36 -3.52 3.42
C ALA A 32 -4.48 -4.02 1.97
N ILE A 33 -3.61 -3.55 1.08
CA ILE A 33 -3.59 -3.97 -0.34
C ILE A 33 -3.23 -5.46 -0.45
N ALA A 34 -2.17 -5.91 0.22
CA ALA A 34 -1.75 -7.30 0.21
C ALA A 34 -2.83 -8.25 0.75
N ALA A 35 -3.52 -7.87 1.83
CA ALA A 35 -4.64 -8.65 2.37
C ALA A 35 -5.85 -8.67 1.41
N GLY A 36 -6.13 -7.55 0.73
CA GLY A 36 -7.16 -7.46 -0.29
C GLY A 36 -6.91 -8.38 -1.49
N TRP A 37 -5.66 -8.48 -1.94
CA TRP A 37 -5.23 -9.39 -3.00
C TRP A 37 -5.20 -10.84 -2.57
N THR A 38 -4.73 -11.11 -1.35
CA THR A 38 -4.73 -12.47 -0.77
C THR A 38 -6.15 -13.02 -0.69
N ALA A 39 -7.13 -12.20 -0.29
CA ALA A 39 -8.54 -12.59 -0.28
C ALA A 39 -9.09 -12.93 -1.68
N ARG A 40 -8.47 -12.40 -2.74
CA ARG A 40 -8.78 -12.67 -4.15
C ARG A 40 -7.90 -13.78 -4.75
N GLY A 41 -7.14 -14.50 -3.94
CA GLY A 41 -6.30 -15.61 -4.37
C GLY A 41 -4.93 -15.20 -4.93
N VAL A 42 -4.59 -13.91 -4.93
CA VAL A 42 -3.30 -13.44 -5.42
C VAL A 42 -2.26 -13.42 -4.30
N ARG A 43 -1.13 -14.08 -4.53
CA ARG A 43 -0.04 -14.21 -3.57
C ARG A 43 0.91 -13.03 -3.65
N PHE A 44 0.65 -12.02 -2.82
CA PHE A 44 1.52 -10.86 -2.63
C PHE A 44 1.71 -10.57 -1.15
N THR A 45 2.94 -10.33 -0.74
CA THR A 45 3.28 -9.93 0.63
C THR A 45 3.25 -8.42 0.79
N ALA A 46 3.01 -7.94 2.01
CA ALA A 46 3.08 -6.50 2.31
C ALA A 46 4.45 -5.90 1.96
N ASP A 47 5.54 -6.64 2.15
CA ASP A 47 6.90 -6.20 1.80
C ASP A 47 7.08 -6.03 0.28
N GLN A 48 6.55 -6.95 -0.53
CA GLN A 48 6.57 -6.83 -1.99
C GLN A 48 5.75 -5.64 -2.49
N VAL A 49 4.62 -5.34 -1.82
CA VAL A 49 3.82 -4.13 -2.10
C VAL A 49 4.60 -2.88 -1.69
N ALA A 50 5.19 -2.85 -0.50
CA ALA A 50 5.97 -1.74 0.01
C ALA A 50 7.20 -1.43 -0.87
N ALA A 51 7.90 -2.46 -1.33
CA ALA A 51 9.03 -2.34 -2.25
C ALA A 51 8.62 -1.65 -3.56
N ARG A 52 7.46 -2.01 -4.14
CA ARG A 52 6.92 -1.36 -5.34
C ARG A 52 6.55 0.10 -5.11
N MET A 53 6.00 0.41 -3.94
CA MET A 53 5.71 1.79 -3.57
C MET A 53 6.98 2.63 -3.43
N ALA A 54 8.13 2.03 -3.10
CA ALA A 54 9.45 2.68 -3.01
C ALA A 54 9.44 3.94 -2.12
N GLY A 55 8.80 3.84 -0.94
CA GLY A 55 8.69 4.95 0.02
C GLY A 55 7.71 6.05 -0.38
N ARG A 56 7.05 5.96 -1.54
CA ARG A 56 5.97 6.87 -1.94
C ARG A 56 4.75 6.62 -1.05
N THR A 57 3.91 7.65 -0.90
CA THR A 57 2.65 7.60 -0.15
C THR A 57 1.49 8.18 -0.96
N GLY A 58 0.25 7.93 -0.51
CA GLY A 58 -0.96 8.46 -1.13
C GLY A 58 -1.04 8.17 -2.63
N LYS A 59 -1.52 9.13 -3.43
CA LYS A 59 -1.68 8.98 -4.88
C LYS A 59 -0.41 8.51 -5.61
N ALA A 60 0.78 8.96 -5.19
CA ALA A 60 2.03 8.57 -5.83
C ALA A 60 2.38 7.09 -5.61
N ALA A 61 2.07 6.54 -4.43
CA ALA A 61 2.20 5.11 -4.15
C ALA A 61 1.23 4.28 -5.00
N LEU A 62 0.01 4.78 -5.16
CA LEU A 62 -1.05 4.13 -5.94
C LEU A 62 -0.71 4.06 -7.43
N LEU A 63 -0.20 5.16 -7.98
CA LEU A 63 0.27 5.19 -9.37
C LEU A 63 1.48 4.27 -9.59
N ALA A 64 2.41 4.21 -8.63
CA ALA A 64 3.55 3.30 -8.70
C ALA A 64 3.14 1.82 -8.69
N LEU A 65 2.05 1.51 -7.99
CA LEU A 65 1.48 0.17 -7.98
C LEU A 65 0.74 -0.13 -9.31
N ALA A 66 0.03 0.84 -9.89
CA ALA A 66 -0.77 0.67 -11.11
C ALA A 66 0.04 0.55 -12.42
N GLY A 67 1.31 0.97 -12.44
CA GLY A 67 2.15 1.04 -13.65
C GLY A 67 3.10 -0.14 -13.90
N ALA A 68 2.78 -1.37 -13.45
CA ALA A 68 3.70 -2.51 -13.56
C ALA A 68 3.54 -3.33 -14.86
N THR A 69 4.60 -3.38 -15.69
CA THR A 69 4.89 -4.32 -16.81
C THR A 69 6.41 -4.64 -16.79
N GLU A 70 7.00 -5.57 -17.55
CA GLU A 70 6.95 -7.06 -17.58
C GLU A 70 8.43 -7.56 -17.48
N GLY A 71 8.65 -8.86 -17.23
CA GLY A 71 9.90 -9.61 -17.30
C GLY A 71 9.85 -10.71 -18.37
N ALA A 72 10.96 -10.87 -19.12
CA ALA A 72 11.10 -11.56 -20.41
C ALA A 72 10.83 -13.08 -20.46
N ASP A 73 10.36 -13.71 -19.37
CA ASP A 73 10.34 -15.16 -19.19
C ASP A 73 8.93 -15.79 -19.25
N GLY A 74 7.89 -15.01 -19.55
CA GLY A 74 6.59 -15.52 -20.00
C GLY A 74 5.63 -16.08 -18.95
N ASP A 75 5.94 -15.99 -17.65
CA ASP A 75 5.01 -16.32 -16.57
C ASP A 75 4.70 -15.06 -15.73
N GLU A 76 3.86 -14.17 -16.28
CA GLU A 76 3.50 -12.92 -15.62
C GLU A 76 2.00 -12.62 -15.64
N VAL A 77 1.47 -12.21 -14.47
CA VAL A 77 0.13 -11.66 -14.33
C VAL A 77 0.26 -10.14 -14.34
N GLU A 78 -0.10 -9.54 -15.47
CA GLU A 78 -0.24 -8.09 -15.66
C GLU A 78 -1.10 -7.50 -14.53
N THR A 79 -0.46 -6.79 -13.59
CA THR A 79 -1.15 -6.33 -12.39
C THR A 79 -1.81 -4.97 -12.67
N ILE A 80 -2.97 -4.96 -13.33
CA ILE A 80 -3.78 -3.74 -13.40
C ILE A 80 -4.51 -3.58 -12.08
N ILE A 81 -4.09 -2.62 -11.29
CA ILE A 81 -4.75 -2.30 -10.04
C ILE A 81 -5.85 -1.30 -10.33
N GLU A 82 -7.06 -1.80 -10.59
CA GLU A 82 -8.24 -0.95 -10.69
C GLU A 82 -8.63 -0.50 -9.29
N ILE A 83 -8.01 0.59 -8.82
CA ILE A 83 -8.47 1.25 -7.63
C ILE A 83 -9.35 2.41 -8.03
N VAL A 84 -10.65 2.14 -8.11
CA VAL A 84 -11.61 3.21 -8.22
C VAL A 84 -11.72 3.85 -6.85
N TRP A 85 -11.20 5.07 -6.75
CA TRP A 85 -11.20 5.86 -5.54
C TRP A 85 -12.35 6.84 -5.56
N ASP A 86 -13.31 6.63 -4.66
CA ASP A 86 -14.35 7.60 -4.42
C ASP A 86 -14.02 8.41 -3.15
N ALA A 87 -14.24 9.72 -3.20
CA ALA A 87 -13.88 10.68 -2.14
C ALA A 87 -14.83 10.58 -0.92
N GLY A 88 -14.91 9.39 -0.32
CA GLY A 88 -15.88 9.07 0.73
C GLY A 88 -17.34 9.06 0.25
N THR A 89 -17.58 9.11 -1.07
CA THR A 89 -18.90 9.10 -1.70
C THR A 89 -19.15 7.79 -2.46
N GLN A 90 -20.41 7.52 -2.81
CA GLN A 90 -20.77 6.37 -3.64
C GLN A 90 -20.52 6.73 -5.11
N GLY A 91 -19.29 6.57 -5.59
CA GLY A 91 -18.98 6.81 -7.00
C GLY A 91 -19.28 5.59 -7.87
N PRO A 92 -18.83 5.61 -9.14
CA PRO A 92 -19.26 4.65 -10.16
C PRO A 92 -18.86 3.19 -9.85
N SER A 93 -17.85 2.96 -9.01
CA SER A 93 -17.45 1.62 -8.59
C SER A 93 -18.22 1.05 -7.41
N TRP A 94 -19.03 1.87 -6.75
CA TRP A 94 -19.72 1.51 -5.53
C TRP A 94 -20.54 0.20 -5.63
N PRO A 95 -21.30 -0.06 -6.72
CA PRO A 95 -22.01 -1.33 -6.87
C PRO A 95 -21.07 -2.55 -6.90
N LEU A 96 -19.89 -2.41 -7.52
CA LEU A 96 -18.91 -3.49 -7.60
C LEU A 96 -18.23 -3.72 -6.25
N LEU A 97 -17.96 -2.65 -5.50
CA LEU A 97 -17.45 -2.77 -4.13
C LEU A 97 -18.47 -3.48 -3.23
N LEU A 98 -19.75 -3.14 -3.31
CA LEU A 98 -20.79 -3.83 -2.53
C LEU A 98 -20.87 -5.33 -2.89
N ARG A 99 -20.73 -5.67 -4.17
CA ARG A 99 -20.66 -7.06 -4.62
C ARG A 99 -19.46 -7.80 -4.03
N ASP A 100 -18.28 -7.18 -4.03
CA ASP A 100 -17.06 -7.75 -3.44
C ASP A 100 -17.26 -7.99 -1.93
N LEU A 101 -17.77 -6.98 -1.21
CA LEU A 101 -18.03 -7.08 0.23
C LEU A 101 -19.05 -8.19 0.55
N ALA A 102 -20.11 -8.33 -0.24
CA ALA A 102 -21.08 -9.41 -0.10
C ALA A 102 -20.46 -10.80 -0.35
N ALA A 103 -19.42 -10.89 -1.16
CA ALA A 103 -18.64 -12.11 -1.39
C ALA A 103 -17.53 -12.33 -0.34
N GLY A 104 -17.44 -11.48 0.68
CA GLY A 104 -16.38 -11.55 1.70
C GLY A 104 -15.02 -11.05 1.22
N LEU A 105 -14.95 -10.38 0.07
CA LEU A 105 -13.73 -9.79 -0.47
C LEU A 105 -13.61 -8.36 0.06
N PRO A 106 -12.59 -8.05 0.90
CA PRO A 106 -12.48 -6.74 1.50
C PRO A 106 -12.12 -5.68 0.45
N GLY A 107 -12.65 -4.49 0.66
CA GLY A 107 -12.14 -3.26 0.04
C GLY A 107 -11.02 -2.66 0.88
N VAL A 108 -10.49 -1.52 0.42
CA VAL A 108 -9.56 -0.68 1.18
C VAL A 108 -10.18 0.68 1.43
N LEU A 109 -9.86 1.27 2.57
CA LEU A 109 -10.38 2.56 3.01
C LEU A 109 -9.26 3.37 3.66
N GLN A 110 -9.16 4.65 3.33
CA GLN A 110 -8.33 5.61 4.05
C GLN A 110 -9.21 6.56 4.87
N ASP A 111 -8.91 6.71 6.16
CA ASP A 111 -9.61 7.66 7.02
C ASP A 111 -9.02 9.07 6.94
N GLN A 112 -9.63 10.02 7.66
CA GLN A 112 -9.14 11.40 7.72
C GLN A 112 -7.77 11.59 8.39
N ALA A 113 -7.35 10.65 9.24
CA ALA A 113 -6.03 10.66 9.84
C ALA A 113 -4.94 10.16 8.86
N GLY A 114 -5.36 9.58 7.73
CA GLY A 114 -4.48 9.03 6.72
C GLY A 114 -4.19 7.54 6.91
N ASP A 115 -4.81 6.91 7.91
CA ASP A 115 -4.63 5.49 8.20
C ASP A 115 -5.42 4.63 7.20
N TRP A 116 -4.83 3.48 6.87
CA TRP A 116 -5.36 2.54 5.89
C TRP A 116 -5.98 1.33 6.57
N TRP A 117 -7.17 0.99 6.12
CA TRP A 117 -8.02 -0.03 6.71
C TRP A 117 -8.54 -1.01 5.66
N LEU A 118 -8.81 -2.24 6.09
CA LEU A 118 -9.62 -3.19 5.33
C LEU A 118 -11.08 -2.88 5.55
N LEU A 119 -11.80 -2.54 4.49
CA LEU A 119 -13.25 -2.39 4.52
C LEU A 119 -13.90 -3.77 4.41
N THR A 120 -14.67 -4.17 5.43
CA THR A 120 -15.28 -5.51 5.49
C THR A 120 -16.80 -5.48 5.37
N ALA A 121 -17.45 -4.37 5.71
CA ALA A 121 -18.89 -4.20 5.51
C ALA A 121 -19.26 -2.72 5.43
N HIS A 122 -20.41 -2.44 4.81
CA HIS A 122 -21.03 -1.13 4.79
C HIS A 122 -22.52 -1.26 5.15
N ASP A 123 -22.99 -0.39 6.05
CA ASP A 123 -24.40 -0.30 6.45
C ASP A 123 -24.79 1.18 6.61
N ASN A 124 -25.71 1.66 5.77
CA ASN A 124 -26.34 2.99 5.89
C ASN A 124 -25.39 4.14 6.24
N GLY A 125 -24.26 4.26 5.52
CA GLY A 125 -23.28 5.33 5.73
C GLY A 125 -22.28 5.07 6.87
N ARG A 126 -22.26 3.86 7.41
CA ARG A 126 -21.23 3.36 8.32
C ARG A 126 -20.40 2.28 7.66
N PHE A 127 -19.11 2.27 7.97
CA PHE A 127 -18.11 1.38 7.41
C PHE A 127 -17.52 0.54 8.53
N THR A 128 -17.69 -0.78 8.46
CA THR A 128 -16.98 -1.69 9.36
C THR A 128 -15.62 -1.96 8.75
N VAL A 129 -14.57 -1.64 9.50
CA VAL A 129 -13.20 -1.73 9.05
C VAL A 129 -12.34 -2.52 10.02
N ARG A 130 -11.29 -3.16 9.49
CA ARG A 130 -10.28 -3.88 10.26
C ARG A 130 -8.89 -3.32 9.96
N HIS A 131 -8.12 -3.01 10.99
CA HIS A 131 -6.74 -2.58 10.84
C HIS A 131 -5.90 -3.75 10.33
N PRO A 132 -5.13 -3.59 9.24
CA PRO A 132 -4.47 -4.71 8.57
C PRO A 132 -3.30 -5.28 9.36
N LEU A 133 -2.74 -4.53 10.32
CA LEU A 133 -1.58 -4.94 11.11
C LEU A 133 -1.94 -5.44 12.50
N THR A 134 -2.91 -4.79 13.14
CA THR A 134 -3.28 -5.06 14.53
C THR A 134 -4.53 -5.93 14.64
N GLY A 135 -5.28 -6.10 13.54
CA GLY A 135 -6.57 -6.80 13.54
C GLY A 135 -7.69 -6.04 14.25
N GLU A 136 -7.43 -4.84 14.76
CA GLU A 136 -8.41 -4.02 15.44
C GLU A 136 -9.61 -3.74 14.53
N THR A 137 -10.83 -3.94 15.02
CA THR A 137 -12.05 -3.67 14.27
C THR A 137 -12.73 -2.42 14.79
N ARG A 138 -13.15 -1.54 13.88
CA ARG A 138 -13.85 -0.28 14.20
C ARG A 138 -15.00 -0.05 13.24
N MET A 139 -15.92 0.81 13.66
CA MET A 139 -16.96 1.34 12.79
C MET A 139 -16.68 2.82 12.53
N LEU A 140 -16.48 3.19 11.27
CA LEU A 140 -16.23 4.56 10.83
C LEU A 140 -17.50 5.15 10.23
N ALA A 141 -17.73 6.45 10.42
CA ALA A 141 -18.82 7.16 9.79
C ALA A 141 -18.37 7.72 8.43
N ALA A 142 -19.26 7.81 7.44
CA ALA A 142 -18.93 8.34 6.12
C ALA A 142 -18.12 9.66 6.11
N PRO A 143 -18.41 10.66 6.97
CA PRO A 143 -17.64 11.89 6.98
C PRO A 143 -16.16 11.69 7.32
N THR A 144 -15.79 10.63 8.06
CA THR A 144 -14.39 10.38 8.46
C THR A 144 -13.60 9.62 7.40
N VAL A 145 -14.20 9.34 6.24
CA VAL A 145 -13.59 8.57 5.16
C VAL A 145 -13.10 9.52 4.07
N GLN A 146 -11.81 9.45 3.74
CA GLN A 146 -11.24 10.22 2.63
C GLN A 146 -11.32 9.46 1.32
N LEU A 147 -11.16 8.14 1.37
CA LEU A 147 -10.88 7.36 0.19
C LEU A 147 -11.40 5.93 0.38
N ILE A 148 -12.05 5.38 -0.63
CA ILE A 148 -12.52 4.00 -0.66
C ILE A 148 -12.16 3.39 -2.00
N GLY A 149 -11.63 2.16 -2.00
CA GLY A 149 -11.24 1.49 -3.22
C GLY A 149 -11.33 -0.02 -3.17
N ARG A 150 -11.31 -0.61 -4.37
CA ARG A 150 -11.24 -2.06 -4.56
C ARG A 150 -9.79 -2.43 -4.91
N PRO A 151 -9.10 -3.28 -4.13
CA PRO A 151 -7.76 -3.73 -4.48
C PRO A 151 -7.88 -4.89 -5.49
N LEU A 152 -8.05 -4.56 -6.78
CA LEU A 152 -8.10 -5.55 -7.86
C LEU A 152 -6.73 -5.74 -8.52
N ILE A 153 -6.61 -6.83 -9.27
CA ILE A 153 -5.51 -7.17 -10.18
C ILE A 153 -6.21 -7.65 -11.45
N ALA A 154 -5.98 -7.03 -12.62
CA ALA A 154 -6.52 -7.58 -13.85
C ALA A 154 -5.89 -8.93 -14.18
N GLY A 155 -6.67 -9.81 -14.80
CA GLY A 155 -6.25 -11.18 -15.11
C GLY A 155 -6.44 -12.18 -13.96
N ALA A 156 -6.93 -11.75 -12.78
CA ALA A 156 -7.35 -12.62 -11.68
C ALA A 156 -8.83 -13.01 -11.77
#